data_AF-M3YGI2-F1
#
_entry.id   AF-M3YGI2-F1
#
_cell.length_a   1.000
_cell.length_b   1.000
_cell.length_c   1.000
_cell.angle_alpha   90.00
_cell.angle_beta   90.00
_cell.angle_gamma   90.00
#
_symmetry.space_group_name_H-M   'P 1'
#
loop_
_entity.id
_entity.type
_entity.pdbx_description
1 polymer ?
#
loop_
_entity_poly.entity_id
_entity_poly.type
_entity_poly.pdbx_seq_one_letter_code
_entity_poly.pdbx_strand_id
1 'polypeptide(L)'
;MRLCVCRYKFKKLRHCLTGGEPLNPEVLEQWKAQTGLELYEGYGQTEVGIICANQKGQEIKPGSMGKGVLPYDVQIIDENGNILPPGKEGEIA
;
A
#
# COMPACT_ATOMS: atom_id res chain seq x y z
N MET A 1 -12.48 2.57 -15.12
CA MET A 1 -11.98 1.44 -15.94
C MET A 1 -12.58 0.18 -15.35
N ARG A 2 -13.21 -0.72 -16.12
CA ARG A 2 -13.90 -1.89 -15.55
C ARG A 2 -12.95 -3.08 -15.52
N LEU A 3 -12.48 -3.49 -14.35
CA LEU A 3 -11.67 -4.70 -14.22
C LEU A 3 -12.57 -5.91 -14.53
N CYS A 4 -12.15 -6.84 -15.40
CA CYS A 4 -12.90 -8.06 -15.71
C CYS A 4 -11.96 -9.27 -15.73
N VAL A 5 -11.83 -9.95 -14.58
CA VAL A 5 -10.96 -11.12 -14.41
C VAL A 5 -11.74 -12.42 -14.14
N CYS A 6 -13.07 -12.36 -14.04
CA CYS A 6 -13.94 -13.50 -13.69
C CYS A 6 -13.83 -14.72 -14.64
N ARG A 7 -13.40 -14.51 -15.89
CA ARG A 7 -13.28 -15.55 -16.91
C ARG A 7 -12.16 -16.56 -16.59
N TYR A 8 -11.15 -16.16 -15.80
CA TYR A 8 -10.03 -17.01 -15.41
C TYR A 8 -10.02 -17.20 -13.90
N LYS A 9 -9.74 -18.43 -13.44
CA LYS A 9 -9.69 -18.77 -12.01
C LYS A 9 -8.25 -19.07 -11.60
N PHE A 10 -7.69 -18.24 -10.73
CA PHE A 10 -6.31 -18.35 -10.25
C PHE A 10 -6.22 -19.22 -8.99
N LYS A 11 -6.49 -20.53 -9.11
CA LYS A 11 -6.65 -21.44 -7.96
C LYS A 11 -5.46 -21.50 -6.98
N LYS A 12 -4.25 -21.13 -7.43
CA LYS A 12 -3.02 -21.15 -6.61
C LYS A 12 -2.60 -19.76 -6.10
N LEU A 13 -3.27 -18.70 -6.55
CA LEU A 13 -2.96 -17.33 -6.15
C LEU A 13 -3.47 -17.10 -4.72
N ARG A 14 -2.59 -16.59 -3.86
CA ARG A 14 -2.83 -16.48 -2.40
C ARG A 14 -2.59 -15.10 -1.82
N HIS A 15 -1.87 -14.24 -2.53
CA HIS A 15 -1.44 -12.94 -2.05
C HIS A 15 -1.11 -12.04 -3.25
N CYS A 16 -1.57 -10.79 -3.19
CA CYS A 16 -1.46 -9.84 -4.29
C CYS A 16 -0.95 -8.51 -3.74
N LEU A 17 0.08 -7.96 -4.38
CA LEU A 17 0.73 -6.73 -3.96
C LEU A 17 0.58 -5.68 -5.08
N THR A 18 0.57 -4.41 -4.70
CA THR A 18 0.57 -3.27 -5.62
C THR A 18 1.50 -2.18 -5.09
N GLY A 19 1.99 -1.32 -5.99
CA GLY A 19 2.84 -0.18 -5.64
C GLY A 19 3.22 0.61 -6.88
N GLY A 20 3.89 1.74 -6.69
CA GLY A 20 4.34 2.63 -7.76
C GLY A 20 3.38 3.77 -8.09
N GLU A 21 2.07 3.58 -7.90
CA GLU A 21 1.06 4.63 -7.99
C GLU A 21 0.00 4.47 -6.88
N PRO A 22 -0.72 5.53 -6.50
CA PRO A 22 -1.76 5.45 -5.47
C PRO A 22 -2.85 4.44 -5.83
N LEU A 23 -3.11 3.49 -4.92
CA LEU A 23 -4.19 2.51 -5.10
C LEU A 23 -5.57 3.16 -4.96
N ASN A 24 -6.28 3.28 -6.07
CA ASN A 24 -7.68 3.74 -6.07
C ASN A 24 -8.58 2.75 -5.30
N PRO A 25 -9.38 3.21 -4.32
CA PRO A 25 -10.33 2.37 -3.59
C PRO A 25 -11.27 1.54 -4.47
N GLU A 26 -11.70 2.06 -5.62
CA GLU A 26 -12.56 1.32 -6.57
C GLU A 26 -11.84 0.06 -7.11
N VAL A 27 -10.53 0.13 -7.33
CA VAL A 27 -9.72 -1.00 -7.80
C VAL A 27 -9.62 -2.07 -6.72
N LEU A 28 -9.38 -1.65 -5.46
CA LEU A 28 -9.35 -2.54 -4.30
C LEU A 28 -10.66 -3.32 -4.16
N GLU A 29 -11.79 -2.62 -4.23
CA GLU A 29 -13.13 -3.23 -4.14
C GLU A 29 -13.42 -4.20 -5.30
N GLN A 30 -13.15 -3.77 -6.54
CA GLN A 30 -13.37 -4.62 -7.72
C GLN A 30 -12.50 -5.87 -7.71
N TRP A 31 -11.24 -5.75 -7.27
CA TRP A 31 -10.33 -6.89 -7.16
C TRP A 31 -10.83 -7.92 -6.14
N LYS A 32 -11.20 -7.46 -4.95
CA LYS A 32 -11.75 -8.32 -3.88
C LYS A 32 -13.05 -8.99 -4.32
N ALA A 33 -13.96 -8.26 -4.96
CA ALA A 33 -15.22 -8.80 -5.45
C ALA A 33 -15.05 -9.91 -6.50
N GLN A 34 -14.04 -9.80 -7.38
CA GLN A 34 -13.85 -10.73 -8.49
C GLN A 34 -12.93 -11.92 -8.16
N THR A 35 -11.95 -11.71 -7.28
CA THR A 35 -10.93 -12.71 -6.96
C THR A 35 -11.07 -13.31 -5.56
N GLY A 36 -11.77 -12.63 -4.65
CA GLY A 36 -11.83 -12.97 -3.23
C GLY A 36 -10.53 -12.67 -2.46
N LEU A 37 -9.54 -12.03 -3.08
CA LEU A 37 -8.25 -11.69 -2.48
C LEU A 37 -8.16 -10.20 -2.18
N GLU A 38 -7.44 -9.86 -1.13
CA GLU A 38 -7.05 -8.47 -0.84
C GLU A 38 -5.87 -8.02 -1.73
N LEU A 39 -5.79 -6.72 -2.00
CA LEU A 39 -4.61 -6.07 -2.59
C LEU A 39 -3.84 -5.32 -1.50
N TYR A 40 -2.57 -5.67 -1.33
CA TYR A 40 -1.70 -5.09 -0.31
C TYR A 40 -0.79 -4.05 -0.99
N GLU A 41 -1.03 -2.77 -0.70
CA GLU A 41 -0.22 -1.67 -1.24
C GLU A 41 1.11 -1.55 -0.48
N GLY A 42 2.19 -1.31 -1.22
CA GLY A 42 3.50 -0.95 -0.70
C GLY A 42 4.04 0.29 -1.40
N TYR A 43 4.77 1.11 -0.65
CA TYR A 43 5.42 2.32 -1.10
C TYR A 43 6.93 2.24 -0.90
N GLY A 44 7.65 2.80 -1.87
CA GLY A 44 9.08 2.73 -1.96
C GLY A 44 9.62 3.49 -3.17
N GLN A 45 10.93 3.58 -3.24
CA GLN A 45 11.66 4.17 -4.36
C GLN A 45 12.83 3.26 -4.76
N THR A 46 13.44 3.54 -5.91
CA THR A 46 14.56 2.74 -6.44
C THR A 46 15.73 2.69 -5.44
N GLU A 47 15.95 3.79 -4.73
CA GLU A 47 17.06 4.03 -3.81
C GLU A 47 16.95 3.24 -2.51
N VAL A 48 15.72 2.97 -2.04
CA VAL A 48 15.44 2.41 -0.70
C VAL A 48 14.61 1.14 -0.71
N GLY A 49 14.06 0.75 -1.86
CA GLY A 49 13.10 -0.36 -1.94
C GLY A 49 11.79 -0.01 -1.22
N ILE A 50 11.10 -1.02 -0.69
CA ILE A 50 9.82 -0.84 0.03
C ILE A 50 10.09 -0.38 1.46
N ILE A 51 9.60 0.80 1.82
CA ILE A 51 9.75 1.38 3.17
C ILE A 51 8.42 1.44 3.92
N CYS A 52 7.28 1.45 3.22
CA CYS A 52 5.95 1.36 3.81
C CYS A 52 5.15 0.25 3.14
N ALA A 53 4.35 -0.49 3.91
CA ALA A 53 3.46 -1.50 3.33
C ALA A 53 2.23 -1.77 4.20
N ASN A 54 1.14 -2.16 3.55
CA ASN A 54 0.05 -2.90 4.17
C ASN A 54 0.50 -4.36 4.34
N GLN A 55 0.80 -4.79 5.56
CA GLN A 55 1.30 -6.14 5.78
C GLN A 55 0.15 -7.15 5.93
N LYS A 56 0.41 -8.40 5.54
CA LYS A 56 -0.58 -9.48 5.69
C LYS A 56 -1.00 -9.63 7.16
N GLY A 57 -2.31 -9.65 7.40
CA GLY A 57 -2.90 -9.72 8.73
C GLY A 57 -3.15 -8.37 9.40
N GLN A 58 -2.73 -7.26 8.78
CA GLN A 58 -3.13 -5.92 9.18
C GLN A 58 -4.41 -5.50 8.47
N GLU A 59 -5.17 -4.61 9.11
CA GLU A 59 -6.31 -3.94 8.47
C GLU A 59 -5.80 -3.03 7.34
N ILE A 60 -6.34 -3.23 6.13
CA ILE A 60 -6.05 -2.36 4.99
C ILE A 60 -6.96 -1.14 5.10
N LYS A 61 -6.36 0.05 5.22
CA LYS A 61 -7.07 1.32 5.18
C LYS A 61 -7.03 1.87 3.75
N PRO A 62 -8.16 1.96 3.03
CA PRO A 62 -8.19 2.50 1.67
C PRO A 62 -7.58 3.91 1.61
N GLY A 63 -6.75 4.16 0.60
CA GLY A 63 -5.99 5.41 0.46
C GLY A 63 -4.76 5.54 1.36
N SER A 64 -4.38 4.50 2.10
CA SER A 64 -3.15 4.44 2.87
C SER A 64 -2.22 3.35 2.34
N MET A 65 -0.97 3.72 2.07
CA MET A 65 0.13 2.83 1.70
C MET A 65 0.64 1.93 2.86
N GLY A 66 -0.04 1.98 4.02
CA GLY A 66 0.29 1.19 5.19
C GLY A 66 1.29 1.87 6.13
N LYS A 67 2.07 1.06 6.84
CA LYS A 67 3.01 1.51 7.89
C LYS A 67 4.45 1.29 7.47
N GLY A 68 5.37 2.04 8.10
CA GLY A 68 6.81 1.80 7.98
C GLY A 68 7.17 0.34 8.26
N VAL A 69 8.01 -0.26 7.41
CA VAL A 69 8.47 -1.64 7.54
C VAL A 69 9.90 -1.71 8.04
N LEU A 70 10.20 -2.72 8.86
CA LEU A 70 11.56 -2.95 9.33
C LEU A 70 12.53 -3.22 8.17
N PRO A 71 13.79 -2.75 8.24
CA PRO A 71 14.42 -2.09 9.40
C PRO A 71 14.28 -0.56 9.42
N TYR A 72 13.43 0.04 8.59
CA TYR A 72 13.33 1.49 8.46
C TYR A 72 12.56 2.12 9.62
N ASP A 73 13.06 3.25 10.12
CA ASP A 73 12.34 4.15 11.01
C ASP A 73 11.74 5.29 10.18
N VAL A 74 10.61 5.02 9.52
CA VAL A 74 9.98 5.98 8.60
C VAL A 74 9.26 7.07 9.40
N GLN A 75 9.65 8.32 9.17
CA GLN A 75 9.07 9.49 9.83
C GLN A 75 8.51 10.49 8.82
N ILE A 76 7.67 11.40 9.30
CA ILE A 76 7.27 12.60 8.56
C ILE A 76 8.03 13.78 9.17
N ILE A 77 8.79 14.50 8.36
CA ILE A 77 9.65 15.59 8.81
C ILE A 77 9.25 16.94 8.18
N ASP A 78 9.59 18.04 8.87
CA ASP A 78 9.55 19.39 8.31
C ASP A 78 10.82 19.72 7.50
N GLU A 79 10.86 20.92 6.91
CA GLU A 79 12.00 21.42 6.11
C GLU A 79 13.32 21.55 6.90
N ASN A 80 13.25 21.55 8.23
CA ASN A 80 14.41 21.62 9.12
C ASN A 80 14.84 20.23 9.63
N GLY A 81 14.17 19.16 9.20
CA GLY A 81 14.44 17.78 9.62
C GLY A 81 13.83 17.39 10.96
N ASN A 82 12.90 18.18 11.53
CA ASN A 82 12.23 17.81 12.76
C ASN A 82 11.06 16.86 12.50
N ILE A 83 10.92 15.83 13.32
CA ILE A 83 9.79 14.89 13.26
C ILE A 83 8.49 15.62 13.61
N LEU A 84 7.47 15.46 12.76
CA LEU A 84 6.15 16.05 12.92
C LEU A 84 5.18 15.10 13.65
N PRO A 85 4.21 15.64 14.41
CA PRO A 85 3.18 14.83 15.06
C PRO A 85 2.17 14.27 14.03
N PRO A 86 1.40 13.22 14.39
CA PRO A 86 0.38 12.65 13.52
C PRO A 86 -0.62 13.69 13.00
N GLY A 87 -0.97 13.59 11.71
CA GLY A 87 -1.95 14.47 11.05
C GLY A 87 -1.37 15.78 10.52
N LYS A 88 -0.05 15.97 10.57
CA LYS A 88 0.66 17.05 9.86
C LYS A 88 1.30 16.53 8.58
N GLU A 89 1.23 17.35 7.53
CA GLU A 89 1.86 17.08 6.25
C GLU A 89 3.33 17.50 6.28
N GLY A 90 4.20 16.73 5.63
CA GLY A 90 5.64 16.91 5.56
C GLY A 90 6.28 15.89 4.62
N GLU A 91 7.60 15.79 4.64
CA GLU A 91 8.36 14.87 3.80
C GLU A 91 8.58 13.52 4.48
N ILE A 92 8.63 12.43 3.71
CA ILE A 92 8.99 11.10 4.20
C ILE A 92 10.51 11.01 4.28
N ALA A 93 11.05 10.64 5.44
CA ALA A 93 12.47 10.43 5.69
C ALA A 93 12.72 9.19 6.58
#